data_AF-A0A7S4FX21-F1
#
_entry.id   AF-A0A7S4FX21-F1
#
_cell.length_a   1.000
_cell.length_b   1.000
_cell.length_c   1.000
_cell.angle_alpha   90.00
_cell.angle_beta   90.00
_cell.angle_gamma   90.00
#
_symmetry.space_group_name_H-M   'P 1'
#
loop_
_entity.id
_entity.type
_entity.pdbx_description
1 polymer ?
#
loop_
_entity_poly.entity_id
_entity_poly.type
_entity_poly.pdbx_seq_one_letter_code
_entity_poly.pdbx_strand_id
1 'polypeptide(L)'
;LLKSKPLACPRVKRDVQALFHTYGVEPERVHCMGLMAHHNAHLSAYDGIDIALDCWPYAGTATSCEALYMGVPLVTLKGEHHCQNVGASLNNVVGMPELSANTTAEYVQIAVALAKD
;
A
#
# COMPACT_ATOMS: atom_id res chain seq x y z
N LEU A 1 -1.17 3.45 6.89
CA LEU A 1 -1.43 4.82 6.38
C LEU A 1 -2.15 4.73 5.03
N LEU A 2 -3.23 5.48 4.81
CA LEU A 2 -3.86 5.67 3.49
C LEU A 2 -3.57 7.08 2.99
N LYS A 3 -3.00 7.21 1.79
CA LYS A 3 -2.58 8.50 1.24
C LYS A 3 -3.14 8.74 -0.16
N SER A 4 -3.89 9.82 -0.33
CA SER A 4 -4.40 10.27 -1.63
C SER A 4 -4.87 11.72 -1.57
N LYS A 5 -4.94 12.41 -2.72
CA LYS A 5 -5.37 13.83 -2.75
C LYS A 5 -6.74 14.06 -2.09
N PRO A 6 -7.79 13.25 -2.37
CA PRO A 6 -9.12 13.46 -1.79
C PRO A 6 -9.17 13.33 -0.27
N LEU A 7 -8.23 12.60 0.35
CA LEU A 7 -8.15 12.48 1.81
C LEU A 7 -7.77 13.79 2.50
N ALA A 8 -7.46 14.89 1.80
CA ALA A 8 -7.41 16.21 2.43
C ALA A 8 -8.79 16.69 2.93
N CYS A 9 -9.89 16.17 2.35
CA CYS A 9 -11.24 16.52 2.75
C CYS A 9 -11.70 15.74 4.00
N PRO A 10 -12.12 16.41 5.10
CA PRO A 10 -12.56 15.75 6.33
C PRO A 10 -13.75 14.82 6.14
N ARG A 11 -14.63 15.09 5.17
CA ARG A 11 -15.73 14.19 4.82
C ARG A 11 -15.22 12.88 4.23
N VAL A 12 -14.33 12.96 3.23
CA VAL A 12 -13.76 11.77 2.58
C VAL A 12 -12.97 10.92 3.59
N LYS A 13 -12.22 11.55 4.51
CA LYS A 13 -11.55 10.81 5.60
C LYS A 13 -12.55 10.01 6.44
N ARG A 14 -13.64 10.65 6.90
CA ARG A 14 -14.68 9.99 7.70
C ARG A 14 -15.37 8.87 6.94
N ASP A 15 -15.67 9.07 5.66
CA ASP A 15 -16.32 8.06 4.82
C ASP A 15 -15.41 6.82 4.67
N VAL A 16 -14.11 7.02 4.48
CA VAL A 16 -13.12 5.92 4.43
C VAL A 16 -13.01 5.22 5.79
N GLN A 17 -12.88 5.95 6.89
CA GLN A 17 -12.80 5.35 8.23
C GLN A 17 -14.07 4.56 8.58
N ALA A 18 -15.24 5.09 8.24
CA ALA A 18 -16.52 4.39 8.42
C ALA A 18 -16.58 3.11 7.58
N LEU A 19 -16.07 3.12 6.35
CA LEU A 19 -15.98 1.91 5.52
C LEU A 19 -15.13 0.84 6.22
N PHE A 20 -13.93 1.19 6.71
CA PHE A 20 -13.08 0.25 7.45
C PHE A 20 -13.75 -0.29 8.72
N HIS A 21 -14.51 0.55 9.42
CA HIS A 21 -15.27 0.12 10.59
C HIS A 21 -16.33 -0.93 10.27
N THR A 22 -16.97 -0.88 9.09
CA THR A 22 -17.89 -1.95 8.65
C THR A 22 -17.23 -3.32 8.49
N TYR A 23 -15.89 -3.34 8.37
CA TYR A 23 -15.07 -4.56 8.32
C TYR A 23 -14.37 -4.88 9.66
N GLY A 24 -14.76 -4.22 10.76
CA GLY A 24 -14.23 -4.48 12.10
C GLY A 24 -12.86 -3.84 12.38
N VAL A 25 -12.45 -2.84 11.60
CA VAL A 25 -11.24 -2.06 11.86
C VAL A 25 -11.62 -0.73 12.52
N GLU A 26 -11.17 -0.53 13.76
CA GLU A 26 -11.43 0.71 14.50
C GLU A 26 -10.93 1.96 13.73
N PRO A 27 -11.73 3.04 13.64
CA PRO A 27 -11.38 4.26 12.91
C PRO A 27 -10.01 4.85 13.26
N GLU A 28 -9.60 4.76 14.53
CA GLU A 28 -8.35 5.29 15.06
C GLU A 28 -7.13 4.55 14.49
N ARG A 29 -7.30 3.30 14.03
CA ARG A 29 -6.24 2.52 13.36
C ARG A 29 -6.04 2.94 11.90
N VAL A 30 -6.95 3.72 11.33
CA VAL A 30 -6.92 4.14 9.92
C VAL A 30 -6.45 5.58 9.84
N HIS A 31 -5.12 5.76 9.74
CA HIS A 31 -4.53 7.08 9.51
C HIS A 31 -4.67 7.50 8.04
N CYS A 32 -5.32 8.64 7.78
CA CYS A 32 -5.53 9.19 6.44
C CYS A 32 -4.74 10.49 6.21
N MET A 33 -3.95 10.50 5.13
CA MET A 33 -3.09 11.61 4.74
C MET A 33 -3.49 12.17 3.36
N GLY A 34 -3.57 13.50 3.26
CA GLY A 34 -3.89 14.21 2.02
C GLY A 34 -2.69 14.40 1.10
N LEU A 35 -2.85 15.30 0.13
CA LEU A 35 -1.73 15.78 -0.69
C LEU A 35 -0.72 16.55 0.17
N MET A 36 0.56 16.30 -0.04
CA MET A 36 1.65 17.08 0.54
C MET A 36 2.20 18.03 -0.52
N ALA A 37 2.52 19.26 -0.13
CA ALA A 37 2.93 20.32 -1.06
C ALA A 37 4.30 20.06 -1.70
N HIS A 38 5.19 19.35 -1.02
CA HIS A 38 6.56 19.10 -1.45
C HIS A 38 6.82 17.61 -1.60
N HIS A 39 7.57 17.23 -2.63
CA HIS A 39 7.93 15.83 -2.92
C HIS A 39 8.75 15.21 -1.79
N ASN A 40 9.73 15.94 -1.23
CA ASN A 40 10.53 15.45 -0.10
C ASN A 40 9.66 15.12 1.11
N ALA A 41 8.65 15.96 1.39
CA ALA A 41 7.74 15.70 2.50
C ALA A 41 6.87 14.45 2.24
N HIS A 42 6.51 14.20 0.98
CA HIS A 42 5.84 12.95 0.58
C HIS A 42 6.74 11.71 0.79
N LEU A 43 8.02 11.79 0.41
CA LEU A 43 8.96 10.68 0.62
C LEU A 43 9.22 10.42 2.11
N SER A 44 9.37 11.47 2.93
CA SER A 44 9.51 11.31 4.39
C SER A 44 8.29 10.67 5.07
N ALA A 45 7.14 10.61 4.40
CA ALA A 45 5.98 9.88 4.95
C ALA A 45 6.21 8.36 5.00
N TYR A 46 7.14 7.83 4.20
CA TYR A 46 7.50 6.41 4.19
C TYR A 46 8.34 6.00 5.40
N ASP A 47 9.01 6.94 6.09
CA ASP A 47 9.78 6.66 7.31
C ASP A 47 8.93 6.06 8.44
N GLY A 48 7.60 6.25 8.39
CA GLY A 48 6.65 5.66 9.32
C GLY A 48 5.85 4.49 8.73
N ILE A 49 6.35 3.83 7.68
CA ILE A 49 5.68 2.71 7.01
C ILE A 49 6.59 1.49 7.03
N ASP A 50 6.15 0.42 7.70
CA ASP A 50 6.91 -0.83 7.76
C ASP A 50 6.67 -1.71 6.52
N ILE A 51 5.45 -1.67 5.97
CA ILE A 51 5.02 -2.52 4.85
C ILE A 51 4.13 -1.71 3.91
N ALA A 52 4.43 -1.75 2.60
CA ALA A 52 3.57 -1.22 1.56
C ALA A 52 2.65 -2.32 1.02
N LEU A 53 1.35 -2.04 1.00
CA LEU A 53 0.32 -2.92 0.45
C LEU A 53 -0.15 -2.38 -0.89
N ASP A 54 0.09 -3.13 -1.97
CA ASP A 54 -0.30 -2.73 -3.32
C ASP A 54 -1.81 -2.89 -3.56
N CYS A 55 -2.38 -2.05 -4.42
CA CYS A 55 -3.80 -2.06 -4.73
C CYS A 55 -4.16 -3.11 -5.80
N TRP A 56 -5.42 -3.56 -5.78
CA TRP A 56 -5.99 -4.46 -6.78
C TRP A 56 -7.34 -3.92 -7.27
N PRO A 57 -7.69 -4.05 -8.57
CA PRO A 57 -6.96 -4.72 -9.66
C PRO A 57 -5.96 -3.83 -10.39
N TYR A 58 -5.71 -2.62 -9.90
CA TYR A 58 -4.75 -1.70 -10.50
C TYR A 58 -3.61 -1.44 -9.52
N ALA A 59 -2.48 -2.10 -9.78
CA ALA A 59 -1.27 -1.97 -9.00
C ALA A 59 -0.69 -0.56 -9.11
N GLY A 60 -0.05 -0.11 -8.04
CA GLY A 60 0.75 1.10 -8.04
C GLY A 60 1.92 0.99 -9.02
N THR A 61 2.33 2.14 -9.54
CA THR A 61 3.58 2.27 -10.32
C THR A 61 4.53 3.20 -9.58
N ALA A 62 4.26 4.50 -9.60
CA ALA A 62 5.13 5.49 -8.95
C ALA A 62 5.21 5.27 -7.43
N THR A 63 4.07 5.10 -6.75
CA THR A 63 4.03 4.89 -5.30
C THR A 63 4.69 3.59 -4.85
N SER A 64 4.67 2.57 -5.71
CA SER A 64 5.34 1.28 -5.48
C SER A 64 6.86 1.41 -5.64
N CYS A 65 7.32 2.13 -6.67
CA CYS A 65 8.74 2.48 -6.82
C CYS A 65 9.23 3.34 -5.64
N GLU A 66 8.44 4.31 -5.20
CA GLU A 66 8.78 5.18 -4.05
C GLU A 66 8.90 4.37 -2.76
N ALA A 67 7.98 3.41 -2.51
CA ALA A 67 8.07 2.51 -1.35
C ALA A 67 9.41 1.75 -1.34
N LEU A 68 9.74 1.09 -2.45
CA LEU A 68 10.97 0.33 -2.60
C LEU A 68 12.23 1.22 -2.52
N TYR A 69 12.18 2.42 -3.10
CA TYR A 69 13.26 3.40 -3.01
C TYR A 69 13.53 3.84 -1.57
N MET A 70 12.49 3.98 -0.76
CA MET A 70 12.58 4.28 0.67
C MET A 70 12.87 3.05 1.54
N GLY A 71 13.13 1.89 0.94
CA GLY A 71 13.46 0.65 1.66
C GLY A 71 12.25 -0.06 2.28
N VAL A 72 11.03 0.31 1.91
CA VAL A 72 9.79 -0.30 2.43
C VAL A 72 9.43 -1.52 1.56
N PRO A 73 9.31 -2.74 2.13
CA PRO A 73 8.90 -3.93 1.40
C PRO A 73 7.48 -3.79 0.86
N LEU A 74 7.27 -4.24 -0.39
CA LEU A 74 6.01 -4.13 -1.12
C LEU A 74 5.34 -5.49 -1.29
N VAL A 75 4.17 -5.68 -0.72
CA VAL A 75 3.32 -6.86 -0.96
C VAL A 75 2.35 -6.55 -2.10
N THR A 76 2.33 -7.40 -3.13
CA THR A 76 1.52 -7.20 -4.35
C THR A 76 0.82 -8.49 -4.77
N LEU A 77 -0.26 -8.39 -5.54
CA LEU A 77 -1.05 -9.51 -6.05
C LEU A 77 -0.94 -9.58 -7.58
N LYS A 78 -0.51 -10.72 -8.10
CA LYS A 78 -0.38 -10.98 -9.54
C LYS A 78 -1.74 -11.22 -10.19
N GLY A 79 -1.79 -10.95 -11.49
CA GLY A 79 -2.98 -11.13 -12.31
C GLY A 79 -2.70 -11.46 -13.76
N GLU A 80 -3.72 -11.38 -14.59
CA GLU A 80 -3.65 -11.67 -16.04
C GLU A 80 -3.31 -10.44 -16.88
N HIS A 81 -3.47 -9.23 -16.33
CA HIS A 81 -3.29 -7.98 -17.06
C HIS A 81 -2.02 -7.24 -16.63
N HIS A 82 -1.49 -6.41 -17.54
CA HIS A 82 -0.30 -5.61 -17.25
C HIS A 82 -0.46 -4.73 -16.00
N CYS A 83 -1.60 -4.05 -15.85
CA CYS A 83 -1.88 -3.16 -14.70
C CYS A 83 -1.92 -3.90 -13.35
N GLN A 84 -2.01 -5.22 -13.34
CA GLN A 84 -2.00 -6.05 -12.13
C GLN A 84 -0.58 -6.51 -11.76
N ASN A 85 0.36 -6.49 -12.71
CA ASN A 85 1.66 -7.14 -12.55
C ASN A 85 2.84 -6.15 -12.40
N VAL A 86 2.56 -4.84 -12.30
CA VAL A 86 3.61 -3.82 -12.13
C VAL A 86 4.39 -4.06 -10.83
N GLY A 87 3.70 -4.21 -9.70
CA GLY A 87 4.34 -4.50 -8.41
C GLY A 87 5.17 -5.79 -8.45
N ALA A 88 4.63 -6.85 -9.06
CA ALA A 88 5.34 -8.13 -9.17
C ALA A 88 6.62 -8.03 -10.02
N SER A 89 6.57 -7.24 -11.09
CA SER A 89 7.76 -6.94 -11.90
C SER A 89 8.82 -6.18 -11.08
N LEU A 90 8.42 -5.21 -10.27
CA LEU A 90 9.34 -4.45 -9.41
C LEU A 90 9.98 -5.36 -8.36
N ASN A 91 9.17 -6.15 -7.64
CA ASN A 91 9.63 -7.10 -6.63
C ASN A 91 10.66 -8.09 -7.17
N ASN A 92 10.45 -8.61 -8.38
CA ASN A 92 11.41 -9.50 -9.02
C ASN A 92 12.75 -8.81 -9.30
N VAL A 93 12.73 -7.54 -9.72
CA VAL A 93 13.95 -6.77 -10.03
C VAL A 93 14.73 -6.42 -8.76
N VAL A 94 14.05 -6.09 -7.66
CA VAL A 94 14.71 -5.76 -6.38
C VAL A 94 15.08 -6.99 -5.55
N GLY A 95 14.84 -8.20 -6.06
CA GLY A 95 15.24 -9.45 -5.41
C GLY A 95 14.32 -9.92 -4.28
N MET A 96 13.04 -9.50 -4.29
CA MET A 96 12.01 -9.91 -3.33
C MET A 96 10.78 -10.57 -4.01
N PRO A 97 10.96 -11.54 -4.93
CA PRO A 97 9.84 -12.16 -5.65
C PRO A 97 8.81 -12.84 -4.73
N GLU A 98 9.23 -13.28 -3.55
CA GLU A 98 8.39 -13.90 -2.51
C GLU A 98 7.29 -12.97 -1.96
N LEU A 99 7.41 -11.65 -2.16
CA LEU A 99 6.37 -10.69 -1.79
C LEU A 99 5.27 -10.51 -2.85
N SER A 100 5.28 -11.34 -3.89
CA SER A 100 4.31 -11.31 -5.00
C SER A 100 3.34 -12.50 -4.92
N ALA A 101 2.16 -12.26 -4.38
CA ALA A 101 1.11 -13.28 -4.22
C ALA A 101 0.46 -13.69 -5.55
N ASN A 102 -0.02 -14.91 -5.63
CA ASN A 102 -0.82 -15.44 -6.75
C ASN A 102 -2.32 -15.52 -6.39
N THR A 103 -2.66 -15.43 -5.10
CA THR A 103 -4.06 -15.44 -4.62
C THR A 103 -4.26 -14.38 -3.53
N THR A 104 -5.52 -13.98 -3.31
CA THR A 104 -5.87 -13.07 -2.22
C THR A 104 -5.54 -13.64 -0.84
N ALA A 105 -5.67 -14.96 -0.66
CA ALA A 105 -5.30 -15.63 0.59
C ALA A 105 -3.80 -15.55 0.83
N GLU A 106 -2.99 -15.81 -0.20
CA GLU A 106 -1.53 -15.70 -0.14
C GLU A 106 -1.09 -14.25 0.11
N TYR A 107 -1.74 -13.27 -0.51
CA TYR A 107 -1.48 -11.84 -0.26
C TYR A 107 -1.64 -11.48 1.22
N VAL A 108 -2.75 -11.94 1.84
CA VAL A 108 -2.99 -11.71 3.27
C VAL A 108 -1.96 -12.45 4.12
N GLN A 109 -1.61 -13.70 3.76
CA GLN A 109 -0.61 -14.48 4.50
C GLN A 109 0.77 -13.81 4.50
N ILE A 110 1.24 -13.33 3.34
CA ILE A 110 2.52 -12.61 3.22
C ILE A 110 2.49 -11.34 4.07
N ALA A 111 1.44 -10.53 3.95
CA ALA A 111 1.31 -9.29 4.73
C ALA A 111 1.29 -9.55 6.25
N VAL A 112 0.58 -10.59 6.69
CA VAL A 112 0.53 -10.98 8.11
C VAL A 112 1.86 -11.54 8.60
N ALA A 113 2.58 -12.29 7.76
CA ALA A 113 3.89 -12.83 8.11
C ALA A 113 4.91 -11.71 8.31
N LEU A 114 4.98 -10.76 7.37
CA LEU A 114 5.85 -9.58 7.49
C LEU A 114 5.51 -8.72 8.72
N ALA A 115 4.22 -8.57 9.04
CA ALA A 115 3.80 -7.76 10.19
C ALA A 115 4.09 -8.43 11.56
N LYS A 116 4.57 -9.67 11.58
CA LYS A 116 4.87 -10.44 12.80
C LYS A 116 6.38 -10.64 13.04
N ASP A 117 7.21 -10.34 12.05
CA ASP A 117 8.67 -10.36 12.16
C ASP A 117 9.15 -9.11 12.92
#